data_AF-A0A7Y5L0K8-F1
#
_entry.id   AF-A0A7Y5L0K8-F1
#
_cell.length_a   1.000
_cell.length_b   1.000
_cell.length_c   1.000
_cell.angle_alpha   90.00
_cell.angle_beta   90.00
_cell.angle_gamma   90.00
#
_symmetry.space_group_name_H-M   'P 1'
#
loop_
_entity.id
_entity.type
_entity.pdbx_description
1 polymer ?
#
loop_
_entity_poly.entity_id
_entity_poly.type
_entity_poly.pdbx_seq_one_letter_code
_entity_poly.pdbx_strand_id
1 'polypeptide(L)'
;MASFVQGLTEFGPDEVAARATASKPWLAHRMLTSTRKDCSNGEVVTLGSISRGAAAERFPFLAPRFSGRRRAIKEFTHRDPDFVFWIYPDGTLFDARDAHRNNVPRGYEHILEDEPEYGGFLRGRVASDDDAQLVVVYCVPDALTQAGAKLSQFVRGIEQMPIPIAGDALVISDNGDIFGTVDDLVRRSEG
;
A
#
# COMPACT_ATOMS: atom_id res chain seq x y z
N MET A 1 78.55 20.18 -19.34
CA MET A 1 78.60 21.46 -20.07
C MET A 1 77.18 21.95 -20.27
N ALA A 2 76.93 23.22 -19.93
CA ALA A 2 75.77 24.08 -20.23
C ALA A 2 74.37 23.54 -19.79
N SER A 3 73.67 24.06 -18.78
CA SER A 3 73.28 25.44 -18.42
C SER A 3 72.02 25.94 -19.16
N PHE A 4 71.21 26.70 -18.39
CA PHE A 4 70.12 27.61 -18.78
C PHE A 4 68.74 27.01 -19.11
N VAL A 5 67.57 27.57 -18.74
CA VAL A 5 67.04 28.49 -17.69
C VAL A 5 65.60 28.84 -18.13
N GLN A 6 64.68 28.89 -17.16
CA GLN A 6 63.42 29.66 -17.06
C GLN A 6 62.36 29.66 -18.19
N GLY A 7 61.10 29.53 -17.76
CA GLY A 7 59.93 29.89 -18.56
C GLY A 7 58.61 29.70 -17.81
N LEU A 8 58.23 30.72 -17.05
CA LEU A 8 56.94 31.01 -16.39
C LEU A 8 55.69 30.50 -17.15
N THR A 9 54.67 30.00 -16.43
CA THR A 9 53.39 30.74 -16.27
C THR A 9 52.47 30.08 -15.25
N GLU A 10 51.90 30.92 -14.40
CA GLU A 10 50.85 30.63 -13.43
C GLU A 10 49.57 30.23 -14.16
N PHE A 11 48.98 29.09 -13.80
CA PHE A 11 47.62 28.73 -14.21
C PHE A 11 46.66 29.06 -13.05
N GLY A 12 45.80 30.03 -13.29
CA GLY A 12 44.71 30.43 -12.41
C GLY A 12 43.61 29.36 -12.30
N PRO A 13 42.73 29.46 -11.30
CA PRO A 13 41.71 28.45 -11.00
C PRO A 13 40.50 28.60 -11.92
N ASP A 14 40.66 28.40 -13.23
CA ASP A 14 39.55 28.45 -14.20
C ASP A 14 39.80 27.48 -15.37
N GLU A 15 40.01 26.18 -15.08
CA GLU A 15 39.98 25.16 -16.15
C GLU A 15 39.70 23.72 -15.68
N VAL A 16 38.66 23.54 -14.87
CA VAL A 16 38.01 22.22 -14.68
C VAL A 16 36.53 22.36 -15.04
N ALA A 17 36.26 22.81 -16.26
CA ALA A 17 34.91 22.93 -16.80
C ALA A 17 34.86 22.57 -18.29
N ALA A 18 35.41 21.42 -18.68
CA ALA A 18 35.26 20.92 -20.04
C ALA A 18 35.49 19.40 -20.15
N ARG A 19 34.63 18.59 -19.50
CA ARG A 19 34.38 17.19 -19.92
C ARG A 19 33.17 16.58 -19.20
N ALA A 20 31.96 16.97 -19.60
CA ALA A 20 30.74 16.18 -19.43
C ALA A 20 29.56 16.85 -20.17
N THR A 21 29.66 17.05 -21.48
CA THR A 21 28.51 17.44 -22.32
C THR A 21 27.94 16.22 -23.04
N ALA A 22 27.00 15.56 -22.38
CA ALA A 22 25.94 14.77 -23.00
C ALA A 22 24.72 14.76 -22.05
N SER A 23 24.16 15.95 -21.84
CA SER A 23 23.00 16.20 -20.99
C SER A 23 21.76 15.47 -21.53
N LYS A 24 21.26 14.50 -20.76
CA LYS A 24 19.88 13.98 -20.88
C LYS A 24 18.94 14.97 -20.16
N PRO A 25 18.01 15.65 -20.84
CA PRO A 25 17.20 16.72 -20.23
C PRO A 25 15.97 16.22 -19.45
N TRP A 26 16.01 15.04 -18.83
CA TRP A 26 14.86 14.50 -18.05
C TRP A 26 15.20 14.10 -16.61
N LEU A 27 16.40 14.44 -16.13
CA LEU A 27 16.85 14.13 -14.76
C LEU A 27 16.71 15.29 -13.76
N ALA A 28 15.93 16.32 -14.08
CA ALA A 28 15.70 17.49 -13.22
C ALA A 28 14.22 17.66 -12.79
N HIS A 29 13.45 16.56 -12.71
CA HIS A 29 12.14 16.55 -12.03
C HIS A 29 11.96 15.23 -11.26
N ARG A 30 12.81 14.99 -10.26
CA ARG A 30 12.54 13.97 -9.25
C ARG A 30 13.17 14.28 -7.90
N MET A 31 13.02 15.53 -7.48
CA MET A 31 13.17 15.96 -6.09
C MET A 31 11.91 16.76 -5.74
N LEU A 32 11.28 16.44 -4.60
CA LEU A 32 9.93 16.83 -4.14
C LEU A 32 8.84 15.94 -4.78
N THR A 33 8.56 14.74 -4.27
CA THR A 33 7.70 14.50 -3.09
C THR A 33 8.13 13.21 -2.37
N SER A 34 9.24 13.28 -1.64
CA SER A 34 9.62 12.27 -0.64
C SER A 34 9.71 12.95 0.71
N THR A 35 8.58 13.43 1.23
CA THR A 35 8.42 13.88 2.62
C THR A 35 6.94 14.13 2.93
N ARG A 36 6.22 13.08 3.33
CA ARG A 36 5.41 13.13 4.55
C ARG A 36 5.56 11.81 5.27
N LYS A 37 6.57 11.78 6.14
CA LYS A 37 6.55 10.92 7.31
C LYS A 37 5.52 11.56 8.25
N ASP A 38 4.24 11.32 7.99
CA ASP A 38 3.22 11.62 8.98
C ASP A 38 3.41 10.60 10.09
N CYS A 39 4.22 10.99 11.08
CA CYS A 39 4.20 10.44 12.44
C CYS A 39 2.97 10.98 13.17
N SER A 40 1.80 10.99 12.54
CA SER A 40 0.58 11.06 13.32
C SER A 40 0.55 9.76 14.13
N ASN A 41 0.52 9.90 15.46
CA ASN A 41 -0.02 8.87 16.33
C ASN A 41 -1.51 8.73 15.99
N GLY A 42 -1.83 8.29 14.76
CA GLY A 42 -3.15 7.82 14.40
C GLY A 42 -3.38 6.60 15.27
N GLU A 43 -4.33 6.72 16.19
CA GLU A 43 -4.74 5.58 17.00
C GLU A 43 -5.18 4.46 16.06
N VAL A 44 -4.52 3.31 16.17
CA VAL A 44 -4.81 2.18 15.29
C VAL A 44 -6.20 1.68 15.64
N VAL A 45 -7.12 1.79 14.68
CA VAL A 45 -8.52 1.47 14.90
C VAL A 45 -8.66 -0.05 15.13
N THR A 46 -9.50 -0.43 16.08
CA THR A 46 -9.85 -1.83 16.32
C THR A 46 -11.35 -1.92 16.53
N LEU A 47 -12.05 -2.51 15.58
CA LEU A 47 -13.51 -2.65 15.57
C LEU A 47 -13.90 -4.12 15.41
N GLY A 48 -15.17 -4.39 15.70
CA GLY A 48 -15.77 -5.72 15.54
C GLY A 48 -15.65 -6.60 16.78
N SER A 49 -15.84 -7.89 16.55
CA SER A 49 -15.89 -8.93 17.58
C SER A 49 -14.52 -9.39 18.05
N ILE A 50 -13.47 -9.16 17.26
CA ILE A 50 -12.10 -9.59 17.57
C ILE A 50 -11.26 -8.47 18.16
N SER A 51 -10.66 -8.74 19.32
CA SER A 51 -9.71 -7.80 19.92
C SER A 51 -8.37 -7.82 19.19
N ARG A 52 -7.63 -6.71 19.27
CA ARG A 52 -6.26 -6.65 18.73
C ARG A 52 -5.32 -7.68 19.36
N GLY A 53 -5.51 -8.00 20.65
CA GLY A 53 -4.73 -9.04 21.33
C GLY A 53 -4.94 -10.40 20.68
N ALA A 54 -6.22 -10.80 20.51
CA ALA A 54 -6.58 -12.06 19.86
C ALA A 54 -6.13 -12.09 18.38
N ALA A 55 -6.28 -10.98 17.65
CA ALA A 55 -5.78 -10.89 16.28
C ALA A 55 -4.25 -11.04 16.21
N ALA A 56 -3.52 -10.53 17.22
CA ALA A 56 -2.07 -10.61 17.29
C ALA A 56 -1.53 -12.01 17.65
N GLU A 57 -2.35 -12.88 18.24
CA GLU A 57 -2.00 -14.29 18.45
C GLU A 57 -1.85 -15.02 17.10
N ARG A 58 -2.72 -14.69 16.13
CA ARG A 58 -2.67 -15.24 14.77
C ARG A 58 -1.69 -14.48 13.87
N PHE A 59 -1.71 -13.15 13.97
CA PHE A 59 -0.91 -12.26 13.13
C PHE A 59 -0.03 -11.35 14.01
N PRO A 60 1.20 -11.78 14.38
CA PRO A 60 2.04 -11.06 15.35
C PRO A 60 2.29 -9.58 15.00
N PHE A 61 2.27 -9.22 13.71
CA PHE A 61 2.43 -7.84 13.26
C PHE A 61 1.28 -6.89 13.67
N LEU A 62 0.14 -7.41 14.10
CA LEU A 62 -0.99 -6.63 14.61
C LEU A 62 -0.85 -6.22 16.07
N ALA A 63 0.18 -6.72 16.78
CA ALA A 63 0.44 -6.35 18.16
C ALA A 63 0.53 -4.81 18.33
N PRO A 64 0.07 -4.25 19.47
CA PRO A 64 0.00 -2.80 19.68
C PRO A 64 1.34 -2.08 19.40
N ARG A 65 2.47 -2.67 19.81
CA ARG A 65 3.82 -2.11 19.67
C ARG A 65 4.69 -2.91 18.70
N PHE A 66 4.20 -3.16 17.50
CA PHE A 66 4.97 -3.84 16.46
C PHE A 66 5.68 -2.83 15.54
N SER A 67 7.02 -2.88 15.50
CA SER A 67 7.81 -2.04 14.60
C SER A 67 7.82 -2.62 13.18
N GLY A 68 7.65 -1.77 12.15
CA GLY A 68 7.64 -2.22 10.76
C GLY A 68 6.36 -2.95 10.33
N ARG A 69 5.23 -2.70 11.00
CA ARG A 69 3.92 -3.36 10.71
C ARG A 69 3.55 -3.39 9.23
N ARG A 70 3.60 -2.24 8.55
CA ARG A 70 3.29 -2.16 7.11
C ARG A 70 4.18 -3.05 6.24
N ARG A 71 5.47 -3.17 6.60
CA ARG A 71 6.40 -4.07 5.93
C ARG A 71 6.02 -5.53 6.17
N ALA A 72 5.69 -5.90 7.41
CA ALA A 72 5.29 -7.27 7.74
C ALA A 72 3.97 -7.68 7.05
N ILE A 73 2.96 -6.80 7.04
CA ILE A 73 1.70 -7.00 6.30
C ILE A 73 2.00 -7.22 4.81
N LYS A 74 2.88 -6.40 4.24
CA LYS A 74 3.30 -6.54 2.84
C LYS A 74 4.01 -7.86 2.59
N GLU A 75 4.97 -8.24 3.44
CA GLU A 75 5.71 -9.50 3.30
C GLU A 75 4.78 -10.73 3.40
N PHE A 76 3.79 -10.69 4.30
CA PHE A 76 2.77 -11.72 4.43
C PHE A 76 1.91 -11.81 3.15
N THR A 77 1.29 -10.71 2.74
CA THR A 77 0.33 -10.68 1.63
C THR A 77 0.96 -10.69 0.23
N HIS A 78 2.28 -10.51 0.10
CA HIS A 78 2.97 -10.55 -1.19
C HIS A 78 3.67 -11.86 -1.47
N ARG A 79 3.90 -12.69 -0.44
CA ARG A 79 4.60 -13.97 -0.63
C ARG A 79 3.78 -14.95 -1.46
N ASP A 80 2.53 -15.17 -1.03
CA ASP A 80 1.62 -16.11 -1.66
C ASP A 80 0.16 -15.65 -1.43
N PRO A 81 -0.32 -14.62 -2.16
CA PRO A 81 -1.70 -14.17 -2.02
C PRO A 81 -2.66 -15.18 -2.64
N ASP A 82 -3.74 -15.51 -1.93
CA ASP A 82 -4.83 -16.32 -2.49
C ASP A 82 -5.56 -15.56 -3.62
N PHE A 83 -5.68 -14.23 -3.45
CA PHE A 83 -6.34 -13.37 -4.43
C PHE A 83 -5.87 -11.92 -4.31
N VAL A 84 -5.77 -11.23 -5.44
CA VAL A 84 -5.42 -9.80 -5.52
C VAL A 84 -6.54 -9.08 -6.24
N PHE A 85 -7.14 -8.08 -5.62
CA PHE A 85 -8.37 -7.50 -6.12
C PHE A 85 -8.37 -5.98 -6.24
N TRP A 86 -9.21 -5.54 -7.17
CA TRP A 86 -9.87 -4.24 -7.14
C TRP A 86 -11.38 -4.47 -6.97
N ILE A 87 -12.07 -3.54 -6.30
CA ILE A 87 -13.54 -3.50 -6.25
C ILE A 87 -13.97 -2.14 -6.80
N TYR A 88 -14.76 -2.15 -7.85
CA TYR A 88 -15.34 -0.95 -8.46
C TYR A 88 -16.27 -0.24 -7.47
N PRO A 89 -16.53 1.07 -7.63
CA PRO A 89 -17.46 1.82 -6.77
C PRO A 89 -18.87 1.22 -6.66
N ASP A 90 -19.32 0.47 -7.65
CA ASP A 90 -20.62 -0.23 -7.66
C ASP A 90 -20.62 -1.56 -6.89
N GLY A 91 -19.45 -2.03 -6.47
CA GLY A 91 -19.24 -3.31 -5.80
C GLY A 91 -18.77 -4.44 -6.72
N THR A 92 -18.61 -4.21 -8.03
CA THR A 92 -18.12 -5.24 -8.96
C THR A 92 -16.70 -5.65 -8.58
N LEU A 93 -16.42 -6.96 -8.49
CA LEU A 93 -15.08 -7.47 -8.23
C LEU A 93 -14.25 -7.53 -9.51
N PHE A 94 -12.98 -7.16 -9.41
CA PHE A 94 -12.00 -7.27 -10.48
C PHE A 94 -10.76 -8.03 -10.00
N ASP A 95 -10.40 -9.06 -10.75
CA ASP A 95 -9.20 -9.86 -10.53
C ASP A 95 -7.95 -9.12 -11.04
N ALA A 96 -7.09 -8.69 -10.11
CA ALA A 96 -5.82 -8.04 -10.41
C ALA A 96 -4.66 -9.03 -10.58
N ARG A 97 -4.95 -10.34 -10.65
CA ARG A 97 -4.01 -11.44 -10.85
C ARG A 97 -2.86 -11.38 -9.85
N ASP A 98 -1.64 -11.18 -10.34
CA ASP A 98 -0.45 -11.21 -9.51
C ASP A 98 -0.14 -9.85 -8.85
N ALA A 99 -0.66 -8.75 -9.41
CA ALA A 99 -0.29 -7.40 -8.95
C ALA A 99 -1.24 -6.30 -9.41
N HIS A 100 -1.70 -5.49 -8.44
CA HIS A 100 -2.50 -4.29 -8.67
C HIS A 100 -1.92 -3.30 -9.67
N ARG A 101 -0.59 -3.11 -9.64
CA ARG A 101 0.09 -2.10 -10.47
C ARG A 101 0.18 -2.49 -11.94
N ASN A 102 0.21 -3.80 -12.21
CA ASN A 102 0.37 -4.32 -13.58
C ASN A 102 -0.99 -4.69 -14.18
N ASN A 103 -2.00 -4.93 -13.34
CA ASN A 103 -3.36 -5.27 -13.74
C ASN A 103 -4.35 -4.31 -13.07
N VAL A 104 -4.34 -3.07 -13.56
CA VAL A 104 -5.38 -2.09 -13.26
C VAL A 104 -6.62 -2.38 -14.13
N PRO A 105 -7.83 -2.04 -13.67
CA PRO A 105 -9.01 -2.04 -14.51
C PRO A 105 -8.79 -1.22 -15.80
N ARG A 106 -9.15 -1.79 -16.95
CA ARG A 106 -8.90 -1.16 -18.25
C ARG A 106 -9.61 0.19 -18.35
N GLY A 107 -8.89 1.24 -18.76
CA GLY A 107 -9.40 2.60 -18.84
C GLY A 107 -9.33 3.39 -17.54
N TYR A 108 -8.77 2.79 -16.48
CA TYR A 108 -8.58 3.38 -15.16
C TYR A 108 -7.10 3.43 -14.76
N GLU A 109 -6.18 3.55 -15.72
CA GLU A 109 -4.74 3.48 -15.46
C GLU A 109 -4.26 4.59 -14.50
N HIS A 110 -4.97 5.72 -14.48
CA HIS A 110 -4.71 6.87 -13.62
C HIS A 110 -5.07 6.65 -12.13
N ILE A 111 -5.82 5.60 -11.77
CA ILE A 111 -6.27 5.40 -10.38
C ILE A 111 -5.12 5.23 -9.38
N LEU A 112 -3.94 4.81 -9.84
CA LEU A 112 -2.75 4.69 -9.00
C LEU A 112 -2.18 6.05 -8.58
N GLU A 113 -2.53 7.11 -9.30
CA GLU A 113 -2.09 8.49 -9.00
C GLU A 113 -2.98 9.15 -7.95
N ASP A 114 -4.18 8.59 -7.72
CA ASP A 114 -5.19 9.09 -6.77
C ASP A 114 -5.11 8.38 -5.41
N GLU A 115 -3.93 7.91 -4.99
CA GLU A 115 -3.76 7.31 -3.66
C GLU A 115 -3.97 8.36 -2.54
N PRO A 116 -4.72 8.06 -1.46
CA PRO A 116 -5.31 6.77 -1.08
C PRO A 116 -6.76 6.48 -1.54
N GLU A 117 -7.40 7.36 -2.28
CA GLU A 117 -8.81 7.25 -2.69
C GLU A 117 -9.03 6.33 -3.89
N TYR A 118 -8.00 6.16 -4.72
CA TYR A 118 -7.93 5.30 -5.92
C TYR A 118 -9.12 5.46 -6.86
N GLY A 119 -9.59 6.69 -7.10
CA GLY A 119 -10.75 6.97 -7.96
C GLY A 119 -12.06 6.39 -7.41
N GLY A 120 -12.13 6.16 -6.10
CA GLY A 120 -13.28 5.52 -5.45
C GLY A 120 -13.23 3.99 -5.44
N PHE A 121 -12.21 3.37 -6.02
CA PHE A 121 -12.04 1.93 -5.95
C PHE A 121 -11.59 1.50 -4.55
N LEU A 122 -11.85 0.24 -4.21
CA LEU A 122 -11.14 -0.44 -3.13
C LEU A 122 -10.11 -1.37 -3.76
N ARG A 123 -8.96 -1.48 -3.12
CA ARG A 123 -7.87 -2.34 -3.56
C ARG A 123 -7.47 -3.23 -2.41
N GLY A 124 -7.13 -4.48 -2.68
CA GLY A 124 -6.77 -5.38 -1.59
C GLY A 124 -6.20 -6.71 -2.00
N ARG A 125 -5.89 -7.51 -0.98
CA ARG A 125 -5.39 -8.87 -1.11
C ARG A 125 -6.09 -9.76 -0.10
N VAL A 126 -6.26 -11.01 -0.48
CA VAL A 126 -6.58 -12.10 0.43
C VAL A 126 -5.33 -12.97 0.52
N ALA A 127 -4.94 -13.32 1.75
CA ALA A 127 -3.86 -14.27 2.00
C ALA A 127 -4.22 -15.14 3.19
N SER A 128 -3.91 -16.42 3.09
CA SER A 128 -4.17 -17.42 4.12
C SER A 128 -2.85 -17.97 4.66
N ASP A 129 -2.84 -18.31 5.95
CA ASP A 129 -1.74 -18.98 6.62
C ASP A 129 -2.33 -19.99 7.61
N ASP A 130 -2.05 -21.27 7.35
CA ASP A 130 -2.66 -22.43 8.01
C ASP A 130 -4.20 -22.30 8.09
N ASP A 131 -4.74 -22.06 9.29
CA ASP A 131 -6.18 -21.98 9.59
C ASP A 131 -6.71 -20.53 9.65
N ALA A 132 -5.91 -19.54 9.25
CA ALA A 132 -6.29 -18.12 9.35
C ALA A 132 -6.25 -17.42 8.00
N GLN A 133 -7.29 -16.64 7.71
CA GLN A 133 -7.38 -15.82 6.50
C GLN A 133 -7.36 -14.33 6.85
N LEU A 134 -6.62 -13.56 6.04
CA LEU A 134 -6.45 -12.13 6.19
C LEU A 134 -6.84 -11.42 4.89
N VAL A 135 -7.76 -10.47 5.00
CA VAL A 135 -8.12 -9.55 3.92
C VAL A 135 -7.51 -8.19 4.23
N VAL A 136 -6.57 -7.76 3.39
CA VAL A 136 -5.93 -6.44 3.51
C VAL A 136 -6.53 -5.50 2.48
N VAL A 137 -7.08 -4.38 2.95
CA VAL A 137 -7.65 -3.32 2.10
C VAL A 137 -6.78 -2.07 2.19
N TYR A 138 -6.42 -1.53 1.03
CA TYR A 138 -5.62 -0.32 0.90
C TYR A 138 -6.62 0.84 0.83
N CYS A 139 -6.94 1.41 1.98
CA CYS A 139 -7.92 2.48 2.11
C CYS A 139 -7.56 3.45 3.23
N VAL A 140 -8.24 4.59 3.27
CA VAL A 140 -8.17 5.52 4.40
C VAL A 140 -8.73 4.88 5.68
N PRO A 141 -8.25 5.28 6.87
CA PRO A 141 -8.58 4.62 8.14
C PRO A 141 -10.08 4.49 8.45
N ASP A 142 -10.92 5.40 7.95
CA ASP A 142 -12.36 5.40 8.24
C ASP A 142 -13.23 4.76 7.13
N ALA A 143 -12.62 4.24 6.06
CA ALA A 143 -13.38 3.79 4.89
C ALA A 143 -14.37 2.65 5.22
N LEU A 144 -14.03 1.78 6.17
CA LEU A 144 -14.83 0.59 6.52
C LEU A 144 -15.33 0.60 7.97
N THR A 145 -15.18 1.73 8.69
CA THR A 145 -15.49 1.82 10.13
C THR A 145 -16.97 1.95 10.41
N GLN A 146 -17.74 2.51 9.46
CA GLN A 146 -19.18 2.74 9.59
C GLN A 146 -19.96 2.15 8.42
N ALA A 147 -21.26 1.92 8.64
CA ALA A 147 -22.19 1.61 7.56
C ALA A 147 -22.20 2.74 6.52
N GLY A 148 -22.21 2.39 5.24
CA GLY A 148 -22.20 3.37 4.15
C GLY A 148 -21.68 2.79 2.84
N ALA A 149 -21.54 3.66 1.84
CA ALA A 149 -21.23 3.28 0.47
C ALA A 149 -19.95 2.43 0.35
N LYS A 150 -18.89 2.78 1.08
CA LYS A 150 -17.61 2.06 1.05
C LYS A 150 -17.70 0.67 1.68
N LEU A 151 -18.42 0.53 2.80
CA LEU A 151 -18.64 -0.77 3.41
C LEU A 151 -19.52 -1.67 2.51
N SER A 152 -20.60 -1.12 1.96
CA SER A 152 -21.45 -1.85 1.02
C SER A 152 -20.70 -2.26 -0.27
N GLN A 153 -19.83 -1.37 -0.78
CA GLN A 153 -18.93 -1.67 -1.89
C GLN A 153 -18.04 -2.87 -1.55
N PHE A 154 -17.39 -2.86 -0.38
CA PHE A 154 -16.53 -3.95 0.06
C PHE A 154 -17.29 -5.27 0.18
N VAL A 155 -18.42 -5.29 0.90
CA VAL A 155 -19.21 -6.51 1.13
C VAL A 155 -19.65 -7.14 -0.19
N ARG A 156 -20.22 -6.35 -1.11
CA ARG A 156 -20.60 -6.83 -2.45
C ARG A 156 -19.42 -7.44 -3.22
N GLY A 157 -18.25 -6.80 -3.14
CA GLY A 157 -17.06 -7.31 -3.82
C GLY A 157 -16.55 -8.61 -3.22
N ILE A 158 -16.60 -8.75 -1.89
CA ILE A 158 -16.19 -9.98 -1.20
C ILE A 158 -17.13 -11.15 -1.50
N GLU A 159 -18.44 -10.91 -1.61
CA GLU A 159 -19.43 -11.93 -1.99
C GLU A 159 -19.19 -12.52 -3.39
N GLN A 160 -18.47 -11.80 -4.25
CA GLN A 160 -18.12 -12.23 -5.61
C GLN A 160 -16.78 -12.97 -5.69
N MET A 161 -16.09 -13.20 -4.57
CA MET A 161 -14.76 -13.82 -4.57
C MET A 161 -14.79 -15.23 -5.20
N PRO A 162 -13.86 -15.55 -6.12
CA PRO A 162 -13.79 -16.88 -6.74
C PRO A 162 -13.18 -17.94 -5.81
N ILE A 163 -12.74 -17.53 -4.63
CA ILE A 163 -12.21 -18.37 -3.56
C ILE A 163 -13.14 -18.30 -2.34
N PRO A 164 -13.24 -19.36 -1.53
CA PRO A 164 -13.94 -19.29 -0.26
C PRO A 164 -13.33 -18.22 0.66
N ILE A 165 -14.19 -17.38 1.23
CA ILE A 165 -13.82 -16.43 2.28
C ILE A 165 -14.50 -16.87 3.56
N ALA A 166 -13.72 -17.14 4.61
CA ALA A 166 -14.26 -17.51 5.91
C ALA A 166 -14.94 -16.31 6.57
N GLY A 167 -16.06 -16.53 7.25
CA GLY A 167 -16.75 -15.46 7.99
C GLY A 167 -15.91 -14.84 9.12
N ASP A 168 -14.99 -15.63 9.69
CA ASP A 168 -14.03 -15.18 10.70
C ASP A 168 -12.72 -14.64 10.11
N ALA A 169 -12.60 -14.55 8.78
CA ALA A 169 -11.45 -13.94 8.12
C ALA A 169 -11.29 -12.49 8.59
N LEU A 170 -10.06 -12.11 8.95
CA LEU A 170 -9.78 -10.81 9.53
C LEU A 170 -9.64 -9.76 8.43
N VAL A 171 -10.32 -8.61 8.57
CA VAL A 171 -10.24 -7.50 7.61
C VAL A 171 -9.43 -6.35 8.21
N ILE A 172 -8.34 -5.96 7.55
CA ILE A 172 -7.43 -4.92 8.03
C ILE A 172 -7.07 -3.88 6.97
N SER A 173 -6.58 -2.71 7.41
CA SER A 173 -5.90 -1.75 6.54
C SER A 173 -4.43 -2.14 6.29
N ASP A 174 -3.78 -1.55 5.29
CA ASP A 174 -2.34 -1.73 5.06
C ASP A 174 -1.44 -1.09 6.15
N ASN A 175 -2.03 -0.32 7.06
CA ASN A 175 -1.39 0.23 8.26
C ASN A 175 -1.74 -0.54 9.54
N GLY A 176 -2.60 -1.56 9.45
CA GLY A 176 -2.93 -2.48 10.55
C GLY A 176 -4.11 -2.08 11.42
N ASP A 177 -4.96 -1.16 10.93
CA ASP A 177 -6.30 -0.95 11.49
C ASP A 177 -7.09 -2.25 11.33
N ILE A 178 -7.81 -2.66 12.36
CA ILE A 178 -8.66 -3.85 12.34
C ILE A 178 -10.09 -3.38 12.20
N PHE A 179 -10.74 -3.73 11.10
CA PHE A 179 -12.14 -3.41 10.85
C PHE A 179 -13.10 -4.46 11.43
N GLY A 180 -12.59 -5.62 11.82
CA GLY A 180 -13.33 -6.76 12.34
C GLY A 180 -13.13 -8.00 11.47
N THR A 181 -13.99 -8.99 11.63
CA THR A 181 -14.08 -10.12 10.71
C THR A 181 -14.98 -9.79 9.51
N VAL A 182 -14.99 -10.64 8.48
CA VAL A 182 -15.94 -10.54 7.37
C VAL A 182 -17.39 -10.52 7.89
N ASP A 183 -17.75 -11.40 8.82
CA ASP A 183 -19.08 -11.42 9.44
C ASP A 183 -19.41 -10.10 10.18
N ASP A 184 -18.43 -9.48 10.83
CA ASP A 184 -18.65 -8.18 11.47
C ASP A 184 -18.96 -7.08 10.45
N LEU A 185 -18.27 -7.09 9.30
CA LEU A 185 -18.47 -6.11 8.24
C LEU A 185 -19.81 -6.33 7.53
N VAL A 186 -20.19 -7.58 7.27
CA VAL A 186 -21.51 -7.93 6.70
C VAL A 186 -22.61 -7.43 7.64
N ARG A 187 -22.58 -7.81 8.92
CA ARG A 187 -23.57 -7.36 9.92
C ARG A 187 -23.62 -5.83 10.02
N ARG A 188 -22.47 -5.16 10.04
CA ARG A 188 -22.39 -3.70 10.08
C ARG A 188 -22.98 -3.04 8.84
N SER A 189 -22.93 -3.70 7.69
CA SER A 189 -23.49 -3.17 6.45
C SER A 189 -25.02 -3.19 6.38
N GLU A 190 -25.66 -4.02 7.22
CA GLU A 190 -27.12 -4.22 7.25
C GLU A 190 -27.85 -3.21 8.16
N GLY A 191 -27.15 -2.56 9.10
CA GLY A 191 -27.71 -1.57 10.03
C GLY A 191 -27.99 -2.12 11.41
#